data_AF-A0A4Y2JNV8-F1
#
_entry.id   AF-A0A4Y2JNV8-F1
#
_cell.length_a   1.000
_cell.length_b   1.000
_cell.length_c   1.000
_cell.angle_alpha   90.00
_cell.angle_beta   90.00
_cell.angle_gamma   90.00
#
_symmetry.space_group_name_H-M   'P 1'
#
loop_
_entity.id
_entity.type
_entity.pdbx_description
1 polymer ?
#
loop_
_entity_poly.entity_id
_entity_poly.type
_entity_poly.pdbx_seq_one_letter_code
_entity_poly.pdbx_strand_id
1 'polypeptide(L)'
;MKFFHFTNNETIDLETHPQPGLRKIYEVYDAINRKFKSSYVPERDVSVDESLLLYKGRLGCKQYLPKKRARFGIKFYQLCESSSGYIWNSFIYTGKDMPLWNESPNYKSTTNIVMTLL
;
A
#
# COMPACT_ATOMS: atom_id res chain seq x y z
N MET A 1 -15.69 -7.73 -17.23
CA MET A 1 -16.14 -6.83 -16.15
C MET A 1 -15.69 -5.41 -16.51
N LYS A 2 -16.59 -4.55 -17.01
CA LYS A 2 -16.23 -3.21 -17.55
C LYS A 2 -16.68 -2.03 -16.67
N PHE A 3 -17.71 -2.22 -15.87
CA PHE A 3 -18.39 -1.16 -15.10
C PHE A 3 -18.18 -1.29 -13.60
N PHE A 4 -17.12 -1.96 -13.18
CA PHE A 4 -16.84 -2.15 -11.77
C PHE A 4 -16.05 -0.96 -11.23
N HIS A 5 -16.67 -0.20 -10.33
CA HIS A 5 -16.15 1.05 -9.78
C HIS A 5 -16.38 1.07 -8.26
N PHE A 6 -15.44 1.67 -7.54
CA PHE A 6 -15.48 1.76 -6.07
C PHE A 6 -15.59 3.18 -5.55
N THR A 7 -15.55 4.18 -6.43
CA THR A 7 -15.51 5.59 -6.04
C THR A 7 -16.31 6.42 -7.02
N ASN A 8 -17.06 7.40 -6.50
CA ASN A 8 -17.72 8.43 -7.31
C ASN A 8 -16.67 9.46 -7.76
N ASN A 9 -16.57 9.72 -9.06
CA ASN A 9 -15.57 10.65 -9.61
C ASN A 9 -15.88 12.12 -9.32
N GLU A 10 -17.14 12.45 -9.05
CA GLU A 10 -17.61 13.83 -8.85
C GLU A 10 -17.28 14.38 -7.46
N THR A 11 -17.03 13.48 -6.50
CA THR A 11 -16.83 13.83 -5.09
C THR A 11 -15.38 13.70 -4.64
N ILE A 12 -14.45 13.34 -5.53
CA ILE A 12 -13.04 13.17 -5.17
C ILE A 12 -12.36 14.54 -5.13
N ASP A 13 -12.01 14.98 -3.93
CA ASP A 13 -11.07 16.06 -3.72
C ASP A 13 -9.65 15.50 -3.64
N LEU A 14 -8.77 15.89 -4.55
CA LEU A 14 -7.38 15.39 -4.60
C LEU A 14 -6.46 16.07 -3.58
N GLU A 15 -6.83 17.25 -3.08
CA GLU A 15 -5.99 18.01 -2.15
C GLU A 15 -6.06 17.44 -0.74
N THR A 16 -7.26 17.01 -0.33
CA THR A 16 -7.52 16.44 1.00
C THR A 16 -7.40 14.92 1.06
N HIS A 17 -7.29 14.25 -0.09
CA HIS A 17 -7.31 12.79 -0.14
C HIS A 17 -6.04 12.18 0.51
N PRO A 18 -6.16 11.21 1.43
CA PRO A 18 -5.00 10.65 2.15
C PRO A 18 -3.94 10.02 1.23
N GLN A 19 -4.39 9.38 0.15
CA GLN A 19 -3.51 8.84 -0.88
C GLN A 19 -4.03 9.09 -2.31
N PRO A 20 -3.78 10.26 -2.92
CA PRO A 20 -4.37 10.66 -4.20
C PRO A 20 -4.04 9.71 -5.37
N GLY A 21 -2.90 9.01 -5.29
CA GLY A 21 -2.49 7.99 -6.24
C GLY A 21 -3.37 6.73 -6.26
N LEU A 22 -4.11 6.46 -5.18
CA LEU A 22 -5.04 5.32 -5.05
C LEU A 22 -6.51 5.72 -5.07
N ARG A 23 -6.85 6.98 -5.36
CA ARG A 23 -8.21 7.54 -5.26
C ARG A 23 -9.36 6.71 -5.83
N LYS A 24 -9.11 5.79 -6.77
CA LYS A 24 -10.14 4.92 -7.38
C LYS A 24 -10.42 3.64 -6.61
N ILE A 25 -9.55 3.26 -5.68
CA ILE A 25 -9.60 2.01 -4.91
C ILE A 25 -9.36 2.22 -3.41
N TYR A 26 -9.03 3.45 -2.99
CA TYR A 26 -8.55 3.75 -1.65
C TYR A 26 -9.53 3.30 -0.56
N GLU A 27 -10.83 3.59 -0.71
CA GLU A 27 -11.87 3.18 0.24
C GLU A 27 -11.90 1.66 0.49
N VAL A 28 -11.81 0.87 -0.59
CA VAL A 28 -11.82 -0.59 -0.49
C VAL A 28 -10.51 -1.09 0.12
N TYR A 29 -9.40 -0.52 -0.32
CA TYR A 29 -8.07 -0.84 0.20
C TYR A 29 -7.96 -0.55 1.71
N ASP A 30 -8.41 0.61 2.15
CA ASP A 30 -8.44 1.02 3.55
C ASP A 30 -9.37 0.13 4.38
N ALA A 31 -10.56 -0.19 3.86
CA ALA A 31 -11.49 -1.11 4.51
C ALA A 31 -10.88 -2.51 4.69
N ILE A 32 -10.16 -3.02 3.68
CA ILE A 32 -9.45 -4.31 3.77
C ILE A 32 -8.36 -4.24 4.85
N ASN A 33 -7.52 -3.21 4.84
CA ASN A 33 -6.47 -3.03 5.86
C ASN A 33 -7.05 -2.92 7.27
N ARG A 34 -8.12 -2.13 7.48
CA ARG A 34 -8.83 -2.06 8.76
C ARG A 34 -9.37 -3.42 9.18
N LYS A 35 -9.89 -4.20 8.22
CA LYS A 35 -10.40 -5.54 8.50
C LYS A 35 -9.27 -6.50 8.88
N PHE A 36 -8.11 -6.44 8.22
CA PHE A 36 -6.96 -7.27 8.57
C PHE A 36 -6.47 -7.00 9.99
N LYS A 37 -6.33 -5.72 10.36
CA LYS A 37 -5.91 -5.31 11.71
C LYS A 37 -6.89 -5.72 12.81
N SER A 38 -8.19 -5.63 12.54
CA SER A 38 -9.23 -5.94 13.54
C SER A 38 -9.57 -7.43 13.66
N SER A 39 -9.23 -8.24 12.65
CA SER A 39 -9.59 -9.67 12.64
C SER A 39 -8.54 -10.56 13.31
N TYR A 40 -7.33 -10.06 13.51
CA TYR A 40 -6.22 -10.85 14.05
C TYR A 40 -5.25 -9.97 14.84
N VAL A 41 -4.81 -10.47 15.99
CA VAL A 41 -3.74 -9.87 16.79
C VAL A 41 -2.48 -10.70 16.56
N PRO A 42 -1.43 -10.13 15.95
CA PRO A 42 -0.20 -10.86 15.68
C PRO A 42 0.53 -11.18 16.99
N GLU A 43 1.25 -12.30 16.99
CA GLU A 43 2.21 -12.63 18.02
C GLU A 43 3.40 -11.65 18.04
N ARG A 44 4.37 -11.93 18.92
CA ARG A 44 5.52 -11.04 19.15
C ARG A 44 6.32 -10.72 17.88
N ASP A 45 6.48 -11.70 17.00
CA ASP A 45 7.46 -11.63 15.92
C ASP A 45 6.78 -11.31 14.58
N VAL A 46 7.04 -10.12 14.06
CA VAL A 46 6.52 -9.62 12.79
C VAL A 46 7.63 -9.25 11.81
N SER A 47 7.31 -9.24 10.52
CA SER A 47 8.23 -8.98 9.42
C SER A 47 7.66 -7.93 8.46
N VAL A 48 8.51 -7.00 8.01
CA VAL A 48 8.18 -6.03 6.97
C VAL A 48 9.00 -6.34 5.74
N ASP A 49 8.35 -6.55 4.60
CA ASP A 49 9.06 -6.75 3.33
C ASP A 49 8.27 -6.19 2.12
N GLU A 50 8.95 -6.13 0.98
CA GLU A 50 8.44 -5.70 -0.31
C GLU A 50 7.81 -6.86 -1.10
N SER A 51 6.53 -6.69 -1.44
CA SER A 51 5.80 -7.56 -2.36
C SER A 51 5.50 -6.83 -3.68
N LEU A 52 5.36 -7.58 -4.76
CA LEU A 52 5.14 -7.03 -6.10
C LEU A 52 4.06 -7.81 -6.83
N LEU A 53 2.91 -7.17 -7.02
CA LEU A 53 1.80 -7.73 -7.78
C LEU A 53 2.04 -7.49 -9.27
N LEU A 54 2.18 -8.56 -10.04
CA LEU A 54 2.39 -8.49 -11.48
C LEU A 54 1.25 -7.70 -12.16
N TYR A 55 1.60 -6.59 -12.79
CA TYR A 55 0.66 -5.79 -13.57
C TYR A 55 1.37 -5.16 -14.77
N LYS A 56 0.91 -5.51 -15.98
CA LYS A 56 1.52 -5.06 -17.25
C LYS A 56 0.80 -3.88 -17.91
N GLY A 57 -0.37 -3.48 -17.40
CA GLY A 57 -1.15 -2.38 -17.96
C GLY A 57 -0.52 -0.99 -17.75
N ARG A 58 -1.24 0.03 -18.23
CA ARG A 58 -0.89 1.44 -17.98
C ARG A 58 -1.44 1.85 -16.61
N LEU A 59 -0.53 2.14 -15.68
CA LEU A 59 -0.86 2.56 -14.32
C LEU A 59 0.28 3.43 -13.79
N GLY A 60 -0.07 4.55 -13.15
CA GLY A 60 0.91 5.54 -12.67
C GLY A 60 1.81 5.02 -11.55
N CYS A 61 1.30 4.17 -10.66
CA CYS A 61 2.06 3.58 -9.55
C CYS A 61 2.84 2.31 -9.92
N LYS A 62 2.93 1.95 -11.21
CA LYS A 62 3.67 0.77 -11.65
C LYS A 62 5.18 0.94 -11.41
N GLN A 63 5.79 -0.02 -10.72
CA GLN A 63 7.22 -0.05 -10.42
C GLN A 63 7.95 -1.11 -11.24
N TYR A 64 9.22 -0.85 -11.51
CA TYR A 64 10.15 -1.81 -12.09
C TYR A 64 11.13 -2.29 -11.01
N LEU A 65 11.10 -3.58 -10.69
CA LEU A 65 12.04 -4.22 -9.78
C LEU A 65 12.77 -5.35 -10.52
N PRO A 66 14.00 -5.13 -11.03
CA PRO A 66 14.70 -6.07 -11.90
C PRO A 66 15.03 -7.41 -11.23
N LYS A 67 15.18 -7.40 -9.89
CA LYS A 67 15.52 -8.58 -9.08
C LYS A 67 14.32 -9.49 -8.77
N LYS A 68 13.09 -9.01 -8.95
CA LYS A 68 11.87 -9.81 -8.70
C LYS A 68 11.47 -10.57 -9.97
N ARG A 69 10.86 -11.75 -9.81
CA ARG A 69 10.40 -12.59 -10.93
C ARG A 69 9.41 -11.84 -11.83
N ALA A 70 8.40 -11.21 -11.23
CA ALA A 70 7.60 -10.19 -11.88
C ALA A 70 8.46 -8.92 -11.91
N ARG A 71 8.96 -8.50 -13.07
CA ARG A 71 9.82 -7.30 -13.12
C ARG A 71 9.02 -6.00 -13.05
N PHE A 72 7.76 -6.02 -13.47
CA PHE A 72 6.87 -4.86 -13.51
C PHE A 72 5.59 -5.16 -12.74
N GLY A 73 5.18 -4.24 -11.86
CA GLY A 73 3.98 -4.45 -11.06
C GLY A 73 3.64 -3.32 -10.11
N ILE A 74 2.62 -3.56 -9.28
CA ILE A 74 2.26 -2.69 -8.17
C ILE A 74 3.06 -3.13 -6.95
N LYS A 75 3.89 -2.22 -6.42
CA LYS A 75 4.75 -2.49 -5.26
C LYS A 75 3.98 -2.27 -3.97
N PHE A 76 4.00 -3.26 -3.10
CA PHE A 76 3.46 -3.24 -1.76
C PHE A 76 4.62 -3.35 -0.75
N TYR A 77 4.45 -2.70 0.40
CA TYR A 77 5.14 -3.03 1.62
C TYR A 77 4.11 -3.68 2.54
N GLN A 78 4.44 -4.82 3.13
CA GLN A 78 3.51 -5.61 3.93
C GLN A 78 4.12 -5.93 5.28
N LEU A 79 3.37 -5.72 6.35
CA LEU A 79 3.67 -6.25 7.68
C LEU A 79 2.95 -7.59 7.81
N CYS A 80 3.75 -8.64 7.96
CA CYS A 80 3.24 -9.99 8.13
C CYS A 80 3.70 -10.58 9.46
N GLU A 81 2.82 -11.33 10.12
CA GLU A 81 3.23 -12.18 11.23
C GLU A 81 4.19 -13.28 10.73
N SER A 82 5.26 -13.51 11.49
CA SER A 82 6.34 -14.41 11.08
C SER A 82 5.94 -15.88 11.08
N SER A 83 5.04 -16.31 11.98
CA SER A 83 4.64 -17.71 12.14
C SER A 83 3.57 -18.14 11.13
N SER A 84 2.49 -17.36 10.98
CA SER A 84 1.39 -17.68 10.05
C SER A 84 1.53 -17.11 8.64
N GLY A 85 2.36 -16.08 8.47
CA GLY A 85 2.41 -15.28 7.23
C GLY A 85 1.19 -14.38 7.05
N TYR A 86 0.35 -14.20 8.07
CA TYR A 86 -0.83 -13.34 8.01
C TYR A 86 -0.43 -11.88 7.78
N ILE A 87 -1.04 -11.25 6.77
CA ILE A 87 -0.83 -9.82 6.47
C ILE A 87 -1.67 -9.01 7.46
N TRP A 88 -0.99 -8.36 8.40
CA TRP A 88 -1.67 -7.51 9.39
C TRP A 88 -1.91 -6.09 8.87
N ASN A 89 -0.92 -5.53 8.17
CA ASN A 89 -1.02 -4.20 7.57
C ASN A 89 -0.31 -4.19 6.21
N SER A 90 -0.78 -3.37 5.30
CA SER A 90 -0.16 -3.23 3.99
C SER A 90 -0.13 -1.77 3.55
N PHE A 91 0.80 -1.49 2.65
CA PHE A 91 1.08 -0.16 2.13
C PHE A 91 1.40 -0.22 0.64
N ILE A 92 0.64 0.47 -0.22
CA ILE A 92 0.93 0.53 -1.66
C ILE A 92 1.77 1.76 -1.98
N TYR A 93 2.89 1.53 -2.65
CA TYR A 93 3.76 2.62 -3.12
C TYR A 93 3.17 3.30 -4.36
N THR A 94 2.87 4.60 -4.26
CA THR A 94 2.32 5.39 -5.38
C THR A 94 3.31 6.36 -6.03
N GLY A 95 4.57 6.37 -5.62
CA GLY A 95 5.60 7.27 -6.15
C GLY A 95 6.26 8.12 -5.07
N LYS A 96 7.08 9.09 -5.50
CA LYS A 96 7.86 9.96 -4.62
C LYS A 96 7.01 11.06 -3.96
N ASP A 97 5.97 11.54 -4.64
CA ASP A 97 5.12 12.63 -4.14
C ASP A 97 4.02 12.15 -3.19
N MET A 98 4.22 10.98 -2.58
CA MET A 98 3.25 10.42 -1.66
C MET A 98 3.28 11.17 -0.32
N PRO A 99 2.13 11.54 0.26
CA PRO A 99 2.06 12.35 1.47
C PRO A 99 2.90 11.81 2.64
N LEU A 100 2.95 10.48 2.77
CA LEU A 100 3.72 9.77 3.78
C LEU A 100 5.23 10.06 3.80
N TRP A 101 5.81 10.52 2.69
CA TRP A 101 7.21 10.94 2.67
C TRP A 101 7.44 12.31 3.31
N ASN A 102 6.37 13.11 3.45
CA ASN A 102 6.43 14.49 3.93
C ASN A 102 6.03 14.60 5.42
N GLU A 103 5.43 13.57 6.01
CA GLU A 103 4.93 13.59 7.40
C GLU A 103 6.03 13.47 8.46
N SER A 104 7.23 13.02 8.07
CA SER A 104 8.34 12.81 9.00
C SER A 104 9.67 13.19 8.35
N PRO A 105 9.97 14.50 8.24
CA PRO A 105 11.19 14.99 7.60
C PRO A 105 12.47 14.55 8.32
N ASN A 106 12.36 14.16 9.59
CA ASN A 106 13.49 13.73 10.42
C ASN A 106 13.94 12.28 10.17
N TYR A 107 13.14 11.48 9.46
CA TYR A 107 13.40 10.06 9.25
C TYR A 107 13.63 9.73 7.78
N LYS A 108 14.53 8.76 7.55
CA LYS A 108 14.76 8.22 6.21
C LYS A 108 13.54 7.43 5.74
N SER A 109 13.41 7.29 4.43
CA SER A 109 12.29 6.61 3.77
C SER A 109 11.96 5.22 4.37
N THR A 110 12.97 4.38 4.60
CA THR A 110 12.76 3.05 5.18
C THR A 110 12.14 3.10 6.57
N THR A 111 12.59 4.04 7.41
CA THR A 111 12.04 4.22 8.76
C THR A 111 10.59 4.65 8.71
N ASN A 112 10.24 5.58 7.82
CA ASN A 112 8.83 6.00 7.64
C ASN A 112 7.95 4.81 7.26
N ILE A 113 8.37 3.98 6.31
CA ILE A 113 7.61 2.78 5.92
C ILE A 113 7.36 1.86 7.13
N VAL A 114 8.38 1.58 7.93
CA VAL A 114 8.26 0.70 9.10
C VAL A 114 7.32 1.31 10.13
N MET A 115 7.49 2.60 10.45
CA MET A 115 6.67 3.31 11.44
C MET A 115 5.20 3.45 11.02
N THR A 116 4.92 3.54 9.71
CA THR A 116 3.54 3.56 9.19
C THR A 116 2.87 2.19 9.25
N LEU A 117 3.65 1.13 9.16
CA LEU A 117 3.14 -0.23 9.11
C LEU A 117 2.88 -0.82 10.50
N LEU A 118 3.65 -0.43 11.52
CA LEU A 118 3.45 -0.76 12.93
C LEU A 118 2.28 0.05 13.51
#